data_AF-A0A7V0UI88-F1
#
_entry.id   AF-A0A7V0UI88-F1
#
_cell.length_a   1.000
_cell.length_b   1.000
_cell.length_c   1.000
_cell.angle_alpha   90.00
_cell.angle_beta   90.00
_cell.angle_gamma   90.00
#
_symmetry.space_group_name_H-M   'P 1'
#
loop_
_entity.id
_entity.type
_entity.pdbx_description
1 polymer ?
#
loop_
_entity_poly.entity_id
_entity_poly.type
_entity_poly.pdbx_seq_one_letter_code
_entity_poly.pdbx_strand_id
1 'polypeptide(L)'
;MKFRFLAFAAAMGGLMLAALNVAAHHSNAAMYDANKRTTIKGELTKVEWTNPHAWLHLEVKSADGKVTNWALEGFPPNTLLRTGWQRNMLKTGDILTVEGAVARDGSNLMLAREVTLPDGRKLYWGPAS
;
A
#
# COMPACT_ATOMS: atom_id res chain seq x y z
N MET A 1 45.34 -19.06 18.47
CA MET A 1 44.77 -17.68 18.46
C MET A 1 44.09 -17.31 17.13
N LYS A 2 44.67 -17.62 15.95
CA LYS A 2 44.14 -17.24 14.62
C LYS A 2 42.75 -17.83 14.25
N PHE A 3 42.46 -19.07 14.65
CA PHE A 3 41.15 -19.71 14.39
C PHE A 3 39.97 -19.08 15.15
N ARG A 4 40.22 -18.50 16.33
CA ARG A 4 39.18 -17.84 17.14
C ARG A 4 38.78 -16.48 16.55
N PHE A 5 39.72 -15.78 15.92
CA PHE A 5 39.48 -14.54 15.19
C PHE A 5 38.67 -14.74 13.90
N LEU A 6 38.95 -15.82 13.15
CA LEU A 6 38.20 -16.16 11.94
C LEU A 6 36.75 -16.56 12.24
N ALA A 7 36.52 -17.30 13.32
CA ALA A 7 35.17 -17.65 13.77
C ALA A 7 34.37 -16.41 14.24
N PHE A 8 35.03 -15.46 14.91
CA PHE A 8 34.40 -14.22 15.35
C PHE A 8 34.04 -13.31 14.17
N ALA A 9 34.92 -13.19 13.17
CA ALA A 9 34.65 -12.42 11.95
C ALA A 9 33.52 -13.04 11.11
N ALA A 10 33.45 -14.37 11.01
CA ALA A 10 32.36 -15.06 10.33
C ALA A 10 31.01 -14.89 11.04
N ALA A 11 31.00 -14.92 12.39
CA ALA A 11 29.80 -14.64 13.18
C ALA A 11 29.32 -13.19 13.00
N MET A 12 30.23 -12.21 13.00
CA MET A 12 29.89 -10.81 12.73
C MET A 12 29.39 -10.59 11.29
N GLY A 13 29.99 -11.25 10.30
CA GLY A 13 29.52 -11.21 8.91
C GLY A 13 28.12 -11.82 8.74
N GLY A 14 27.83 -12.92 9.42
CA GLY A 14 26.50 -13.53 9.46
C GLY A 14 25.44 -12.63 10.11
N LEU A 15 25.79 -11.94 11.20
CA LEU A 15 24.91 -10.95 11.86
C LEU A 15 24.62 -9.73 10.97
N MET A 16 25.60 -9.26 10.20
CA MET A 16 25.39 -8.14 9.26
C MET A 16 24.52 -8.52 8.06
N LEU A 17 24.62 -9.76 7.56
CA LEU A 17 23.76 -10.26 6.48
C LEU A 17 22.31 -10.48 6.93
N ALA A 18 22.08 -10.82 8.20
CA ALA A 18 20.74 -10.91 8.79
C ALA A 18 20.07 -9.54 8.97
N ALA A 19 20.83 -8.46 9.14
CA ALA A 19 20.30 -7.11 9.34
C ALA A 19 19.72 -6.45 8.07
N LEU A 20 20.04 -6.97 6.88
CA LEU A 20 19.60 -6.38 5.60
C LEU A 20 18.15 -6.70 5.23
N ASN A 21 17.47 -7.60 5.95
CA ASN A 21 16.07 -7.98 5.68
C ASN A 21 15.02 -7.18 6.48
N VAL A 22 15.41 -6.14 7.22
CA VAL A 22 14.50 -5.33 8.06
C VAL A 22 14.05 -4.02 7.36
N ALA A 23 14.31 -3.87 6.05
CA ALA A 23 13.98 -2.65 5.31
C ALA A 23 12.61 -2.66 4.59
N ALA A 24 11.78 -3.70 4.73
CA ALA A 24 10.61 -3.89 3.86
C ALA A 24 9.22 -3.62 4.48
N HIS A 25 9.13 -3.08 5.70
CA HIS A 25 7.85 -2.62 6.27
C HIS A 25 8.00 -1.20 6.82
N HIS A 26 7.64 -0.19 6.03
CA HIS A 26 7.52 1.17 6.54
C HIS A 26 6.38 1.26 7.57
N SER A 27 6.52 2.15 8.55
CA SER A 27 5.48 2.37 9.55
C SER A 27 4.33 3.16 8.94
N ASN A 28 3.14 2.55 8.84
CA ASN A 28 1.92 3.24 8.41
C ASN A 28 1.68 4.54 9.19
N ALA A 29 1.95 4.53 10.51
CA ALA A 29 1.75 5.71 11.36
C ALA A 29 2.75 6.85 11.05
N ALA A 30 3.95 6.51 10.59
CA ALA A 30 4.94 7.48 10.16
C ALA A 30 4.61 8.06 8.78
N MET A 31 4.07 7.24 7.87
CA MET A 31 3.80 7.63 6.49
C MET A 31 2.46 8.37 6.34
N TYR A 32 1.42 7.92 7.02
CA TYR A 32 0.05 8.37 6.83
C TYR A 32 -0.52 9.07 8.06
N ASP A 33 -1.40 10.04 7.81
CA ASP A 33 -2.11 10.76 8.86
C ASP A 33 -3.48 10.13 9.12
N ALA A 34 -3.56 9.25 10.12
CA ALA A 34 -4.81 8.58 10.51
C ALA A 34 -5.94 9.58 10.88
N ASN A 35 -5.59 10.81 11.27
CA ASN A 35 -6.55 11.88 11.57
C ASN A 35 -7.02 12.66 10.34
N LYS A 36 -6.36 12.50 9.18
CA LYS A 36 -6.72 13.15 7.91
C LYS A 36 -7.15 12.10 6.91
N ARG A 37 -8.40 11.69 7.05
CA ARG A 37 -9.06 10.83 6.07
C ARG A 37 -9.77 11.67 5.03
N THR A 38 -9.68 11.23 3.79
CA THR A 38 -10.38 11.85 2.66
C THR A 38 -10.97 10.77 1.77
N THR A 39 -11.93 11.18 0.94
CA THR A 39 -12.49 10.34 -0.10
C THR A 39 -12.09 10.89 -1.45
N ILE A 40 -11.44 10.06 -2.27
CA ILE A 40 -11.11 10.38 -3.65
C ILE A 40 -11.95 9.53 -4.59
N LYS A 41 -12.28 10.09 -5.76
CA LYS A 41 -12.95 9.39 -6.85
C LYS A 41 -12.06 9.48 -8.07
N GLY A 42 -11.70 8.35 -8.66
CA GLY A 42 -10.76 8.31 -9.76
C GLY A 42 -10.93 7.08 -10.64
N GLU A 43 -10.34 7.16 -11.83
CA GLU A 43 -10.27 6.06 -12.78
C GLU A 43 -9.08 5.16 -12.44
N LEU A 44 -9.33 3.85 -12.33
CA LEU A 44 -8.30 2.87 -12.06
C LEU A 44 -7.38 2.71 -13.27
N THR A 45 -6.09 3.00 -13.10
CA THR A 45 -5.09 2.84 -14.15
C THR A 45 -4.31 1.54 -14.01
N LYS A 46 -4.03 1.10 -12.78
CA LYS A 46 -3.25 -0.11 -12.51
C LYS A 46 -3.60 -0.72 -11.15
N VAL A 47 -3.53 -2.05 -11.08
CA VAL A 47 -3.54 -2.80 -9.82
C VAL A 47 -2.20 -3.53 -9.69
N GLU A 48 -1.52 -3.34 -8.56
CA GLU A 48 -0.37 -4.16 -8.19
C GLU A 48 -0.82 -5.14 -7.12
N TRP A 49 -0.93 -6.41 -7.51
CA TRP A 49 -1.32 -7.48 -6.58
C TRP A 49 -0.08 -8.21 -6.07
N THR A 50 0.76 -7.48 -5.34
CA THR A 50 2.09 -7.91 -4.86
C THR A 50 2.13 -8.00 -3.34
N ASN A 51 3.07 -8.78 -2.80
CA ASN A 51 3.32 -8.92 -1.36
C ASN A 51 4.58 -8.10 -1.03
N PRO A 52 4.63 -7.26 0.03
CA PRO A 52 3.76 -7.23 1.21
C PRO A 52 2.51 -6.34 1.12
N HIS A 53 2.40 -5.48 0.11
CA HIS A 53 1.27 -4.55 -0.03
C HIS A 53 0.75 -4.59 -1.46
N ALA A 54 -0.56 -4.75 -1.60
CA ALA A 54 -1.23 -4.51 -2.87
C ALA A 54 -1.54 -3.01 -3.03
N TRP A 55 -1.51 -2.53 -4.27
CA TRP A 55 -1.71 -1.13 -4.60
C TRP A 55 -2.77 -0.93 -5.68
N LEU A 56 -3.57 0.12 -5.52
CA LEU A 56 -4.39 0.68 -6.60
C LEU A 56 -3.73 1.96 -7.07
N HIS A 57 -3.73 2.20 -8.37
CA HIS A 57 -3.28 3.45 -8.96
C HIS A 57 -4.47 4.12 -9.64
N LEU A 58 -4.78 5.36 -9.24
CA LEU A 58 -5.93 6.10 -9.77
C LEU A 58 -5.50 7.40 -10.44
N GLU A 59 -6.17 7.74 -11.54
CA GLU A 59 -6.21 9.10 -12.05
C GLU A 59 -7.41 9.83 -11.43
N VAL A 60 -7.14 10.87 -10.66
CA VAL A 60 -8.14 11.70 -10.00
C VAL A 60 -8.20 13.05 -10.70
N LYS A 61 -9.35 13.33 -11.32
CA LYS A 61 -9.63 14.61 -11.97
C LYS A 61 -10.32 15.55 -10.98
N SER A 62 -9.71 16.70 -10.75
CA SER A 62 -10.27 17.76 -9.92
C SER A 62 -11.19 18.70 -10.71
N ALA A 63 -11.95 19.53 -10.00
CA ALA A 63 -12.98 20.38 -10.60
C ALA A 63 -12.42 21.42 -11.59
N ASP A 64 -11.15 21.82 -11.43
CA ASP A 64 -10.44 22.72 -12.34
C ASP A 64 -9.90 22.00 -13.61
N GLY A 65 -10.15 20.69 -13.73
CA GLY A 65 -9.71 19.86 -14.84
C GLY A 65 -8.31 19.26 -14.67
N LYS A 66 -7.56 19.59 -13.61
CA LYS A 66 -6.26 18.99 -13.34
C LYS A 66 -6.40 17.52 -12.98
N VAL A 67 -5.57 16.68 -13.59
CA VAL A 67 -5.45 15.25 -13.32
C VAL A 67 -4.25 15.01 -12.40
N THR A 68 -4.45 14.18 -11.38
CA THR A 68 -3.41 13.76 -10.44
C THR A 68 -3.38 12.25 -10.31
N ASN A 69 -2.18 11.69 -10.28
CA ASN A 69 -1.99 10.26 -10.06
C ASN A 69 -1.88 9.98 -8.57
N TRP A 70 -2.68 9.03 -8.11
CA TRP A 70 -2.70 8.54 -6.73
C TRP A 70 -2.25 7.10 -6.68
N ALA A 71 -1.43 6.75 -5.68
CA ALA A 71 -1.14 5.36 -5.34
C ALA A 71 -1.69 5.04 -3.96
N LEU A 72 -2.47 3.97 -3.88
CA LEU A 72 -3.28 3.63 -2.72
C LEU A 72 -2.84 2.28 -2.18
N GLU A 73 -2.19 2.31 -1.02
CA GLU A 73 -1.67 1.15 -0.33
C GLU A 73 -2.78 0.39 0.40
N GLY A 74 -2.71 -0.94 0.40
CA GLY A 74 -3.63 -1.78 1.16
C GLY A 74 -2.98 -3.00 1.78
N PHE A 75 -3.84 -3.97 2.06
CA PHE A 75 -3.45 -5.26 2.60
C PHE A 75 -2.62 -6.09 1.62
N PRO A 76 -1.86 -7.10 2.12
CA PRO A 76 -1.25 -8.10 1.27
C PRO A 76 -2.32 -8.92 0.52
N PRO A 77 -1.97 -9.49 -0.66
CA PRO A 77 -2.79 -10.38 -1.48
C PRO A 77 -3.62 -11.40 -0.72
N ASN A 78 -3.01 -12.13 0.22
CA ASN A 78 -3.68 -13.20 0.95
C ASN A 78 -4.77 -12.67 1.88
N THR A 79 -4.59 -11.48 2.45
CA THR A 79 -5.61 -10.83 3.28
C THR A 79 -6.75 -10.33 2.42
N LEU A 80 -6.46 -9.71 1.27
CA LEU A 80 -7.49 -9.26 0.32
C LEU A 80 -8.41 -10.41 -0.13
N LEU A 81 -7.83 -11.56 -0.48
CA LEU A 81 -8.60 -12.76 -0.84
C LEU A 81 -9.52 -13.22 0.30
N ARG A 82 -9.01 -13.20 1.55
CA ARG A 82 -9.77 -13.59 2.74
C ARG A 82 -10.85 -12.59 3.13
N THR A 83 -10.72 -11.32 2.73
CA THR A 83 -11.73 -10.28 2.97
C THR A 83 -12.71 -10.11 1.80
N GLY A 84 -12.70 -11.04 0.85
CA GLY A 84 -13.73 -11.15 -0.20
C GLY A 84 -13.34 -10.56 -1.55
N TRP A 85 -12.12 -10.03 -1.70
CA TRP A 85 -11.64 -9.61 -3.02
C TRP A 85 -11.28 -10.81 -3.91
N GLN A 86 -11.46 -10.62 -5.21
CA GLN A 86 -10.90 -11.50 -6.23
C GLN A 86 -10.09 -10.66 -7.21
N ARG A 87 -9.02 -11.24 -7.77
CA ARG A 87 -8.09 -10.54 -8.67
C ARG A 87 -8.75 -9.92 -9.91
N ASN A 88 -9.90 -10.45 -10.34
CA ASN A 88 -10.64 -10.03 -11.52
C ASN A 88 -11.81 -9.08 -11.22
N MET A 89 -11.98 -8.64 -9.97
CA MET A 89 -13.06 -7.69 -9.61
C MET A 89 -12.79 -6.27 -10.10
N LEU A 90 -11.52 -5.95 -10.38
CA LEU A 90 -11.07 -4.63 -10.79
C LEU A 90 -10.55 -4.69 -12.22
N LYS A 91 -10.92 -3.69 -13.03
CA LYS A 91 -10.47 -3.51 -14.40
C LYS A 91 -9.97 -2.09 -14.57
N THR A 92 -8.87 -1.92 -15.31
CA THR A 92 -8.44 -0.59 -15.75
C THR A 92 -9.61 0.12 -16.45
N GLY A 93 -9.83 1.38 -16.10
CA GLY A 93 -11.01 2.17 -16.50
C GLY A 93 -12.16 2.18 -15.49
N ASP A 94 -12.15 1.30 -14.47
CA ASP A 94 -13.17 1.32 -13.42
C ASP A 94 -13.09 2.64 -12.62
N ILE A 95 -14.24 3.26 -12.41
CA ILE A 95 -14.34 4.43 -11.53
C ILE A 95 -14.54 3.96 -10.10
N LEU A 96 -13.51 4.15 -9.28
CA LEU A 96 -13.53 3.79 -7.87
C LEU A 96 -13.73 5.02 -7.00
N THR A 97 -14.47 4.85 -5.91
CA THR A 97 -14.49 5.83 -4.81
C THR A 97 -13.78 5.20 -3.62
N VAL A 98 -12.69 5.82 -3.18
CA VAL A 98 -11.81 5.25 -2.15
C VAL A 98 -11.68 6.23 -0.99
N GLU A 99 -11.92 5.71 0.21
CA GLU A 99 -11.68 6.41 1.46
C GLU A 99 -10.41 5.87 2.12
N GLY A 100 -9.62 6.77 2.71
CA GLY A 100 -8.39 6.40 3.38
C GLY A 100 -7.62 7.59 3.95
N ALA A 101 -6.55 7.28 4.68
CA ALA A 101 -5.66 8.26 5.29
C ALA A 101 -4.61 8.75 4.28
N VAL A 102 -4.44 10.06 4.14
CA VAL A 102 -3.46 10.64 3.21
C VAL A 102 -2.05 10.63 3.80
N ALA A 103 -1.04 10.66 2.94
CA ALA A 103 0.35 10.78 3.37
C ALA A 103 0.62 12.10 4.10
N ARG A 104 1.49 12.05 5.11
CA ARG A 104 1.85 13.20 5.95
C ARG A 104 2.64 14.27 5.20
N ASP A 105 3.40 13.85 4.19
CA ASP A 105 4.28 14.71 3.40
C ASP A 105 3.55 15.47 2.27
N GLY A 106 2.24 15.22 2.10
CA GLY A 106 1.42 15.84 1.07
C GLY A 106 1.54 15.20 -0.32
N SER A 107 2.26 14.08 -0.45
CA SER A 107 2.22 13.26 -1.66
C SER A 107 0.82 12.68 -1.90
N ASN A 108 0.51 12.33 -3.14
CA ASN A 108 -0.74 11.66 -3.52
C ASN A 108 -0.68 10.16 -3.19
N LEU A 109 -0.30 9.85 -1.95
CA LEU A 109 -0.30 8.52 -1.40
C LEU A 109 -1.42 8.41 -0.37
N MET A 110 -2.07 7.25 -0.35
CA MET A 110 -3.16 6.97 0.57
C MET A 110 -3.02 5.57 1.15
N LEU A 111 -3.18 5.44 2.45
CA LEU A 111 -3.52 4.15 3.06
C LEU A 111 -5.02 3.94 2.86
N ALA A 112 -5.38 3.17 1.83
CA ALA A 112 -6.76 2.94 1.47
C ALA A 112 -7.44 2.03 2.51
N ARG A 113 -8.69 2.35 2.83
CA ARG A 113 -9.51 1.63 3.79
C ARG A 113 -10.68 0.97 3.10
N GLU A 114 -11.65 1.75 2.63
CA GLU A 114 -12.86 1.28 1.97
C GLU A 114 -12.85 1.69 0.50
N VAL A 115 -13.13 0.73 -0.39
CA VAL A 115 -13.28 0.95 -1.82
C VAL A 115 -14.72 0.65 -2.20
N THR A 116 -15.39 1.63 -2.84
CA THR A 116 -16.67 1.45 -3.51
C THR A 116 -16.43 1.16 -4.99
N LEU A 117 -16.91 0.01 -5.44
CA LEU A 117 -16.84 -0.46 -6.83
C LEU A 117 -17.90 0.22 -7.71
N PRO A 118 -17.79 0.14 -9.05
CA PRO A 118 -18.77 0.72 -9.97
C PRO A 118 -20.20 0.17 -9.79
N ASP A 119 -20.33 -1.06 -9.30
CA ASP A 119 -21.61 -1.71 -9.01
C ASP A 119 -22.20 -1.35 -7.63
N GLY A 120 -21.54 -0.46 -6.89
CA GLY A 120 -21.96 0.02 -5.58
C GLY A 120 -21.53 -0.87 -4.41
N ARG A 121 -20.91 -2.03 -4.65
CA ARG A 121 -20.36 -2.86 -3.55
C ARG A 121 -19.21 -2.13 -2.86
N LYS A 122 -19.16 -2.27 -1.54
CA LYS A 122 -18.11 -1.72 -0.67
C LYS A 122 -17.29 -2.85 -0.07
N LEU A 123 -15.97 -2.75 -0.20
CA LEU A 123 -15.02 -3.73 0.31
C LEU A 123 -13.84 -3.03 0.97
N TYR A 124 -13.25 -3.67 1.98
CA TYR A 124 -12.06 -3.14 2.64
C TYR A 124 -10.80 -3.54 1.88
N TRP A 125 -10.04 -2.54 1.42
CA TRP A 125 -8.74 -2.72 0.77
C TRP A 125 -7.59 -2.71 1.77
N GLY A 126 -7.72 -1.94 2.84
CA GLY A 126 -6.71 -1.85 3.90
C GLY A 126 -7.34 -1.69 5.29
N PRO A 127 -6.52 -1.40 6.32
CA PRO A 127 -6.94 -1.44 7.70
C PRO A 127 -7.94 -0.33 8.06
N ALA A 128 -8.69 -0.54 9.15
CA ALA A 128 -9.64 0.42 9.69
C ALA A 128 -8.99 1.55 10.52
N SER A 129 -7.66 1.57 10.64
CA SER A 129 -6.88 2.51 11.46
C SER A 129 -6.67 3.84 10.78
#